data_AF-A0A935LZK1-F1
#
_entry.id   AF-A0A935LZK1-F1
#
_cell.length_a   1.000
_cell.length_b   1.000
_cell.length_c   1.000
_cell.angle_alpha   90.00
_cell.angle_beta   90.00
_cell.angle_gamma   90.00
#
_symmetry.space_group_name_H-M   'P 1'
#
loop_
_entity.id
_entity.type
_entity.pdbx_description
1 polymer ?
#
loop_
_entity_poly.entity_id
_entity_poly.type
_entity_poly.pdbx_seq_one_letter_code
_entity_poly.pdbx_strand_id
1 'polypeptide(L)'
;MSSKKEWLSQISKENPGKDLDQFNHTIDGQIKDLAFAHQEDIESLNFGLSTEQESNEWNIGIQFQIEQQDTSSEPIYYALEHGAEHLGFFFKNSSQIINYLDVIDQIHLNMIHTSWNFEQLEIQTWDELIQKFESRNATLDHVYFPINQNQNHFHQVMMQRKDNSMFQSFNRAYTFPLFNILEWKLVLKNLSDDLNLYPLEKNEMVSIDMILGNDFLTTIASIRALKKYLQSKFKSIHFRIQTRLDERLWNQDHHTHLMISSLSSLASSIAGVSTIWCSGARFLTLNADPSKIRNLLHVQHILKNESFLNRVIDPGAGSYYFEDLTEKIFLKLYEL
;
A
#
# COMPACT_ATOMS: atom_id res chain seq x y z
N MET A 1 -35.30 -9.43 13.46
CA MET A 1 -33.99 -10.10 13.61
C MET A 1 -33.88 -10.55 15.04
N SER A 2 -33.21 -11.69 15.30
CA SER A 2 -32.92 -12.15 16.66
C SER A 2 -31.99 -11.14 17.36
N SER A 3 -32.13 -10.98 18.68
CA SER A 3 -31.26 -10.07 19.45
C SER A 3 -29.85 -10.65 19.65
N LYS A 4 -28.87 -9.80 19.94
CA LYS A 4 -27.51 -10.24 20.29
C LYS A 4 -27.53 -11.22 21.46
N LYS A 5 -28.39 -10.95 22.45
CA LYS A 5 -28.56 -11.80 23.63
C LYS A 5 -29.03 -13.22 23.28
N GLU A 6 -29.96 -13.35 22.33
CA GLU A 6 -30.43 -14.66 21.86
C GLU A 6 -29.31 -15.45 21.18
N TRP A 7 -28.51 -14.79 20.34
CA TRP A 7 -27.32 -15.39 19.72
C TRP A 7 -26.30 -15.85 20.75
N LEU A 8 -25.95 -15.00 21.72
CA LEU A 8 -25.02 -15.35 22.79
C LEU A 8 -25.54 -16.55 23.61
N SER A 9 -26.85 -16.59 23.89
CA SER A 9 -27.46 -17.72 24.58
C SER A 9 -27.35 -19.03 23.78
N GLN A 10 -27.49 -18.96 22.45
CA GLN A 10 -27.33 -20.12 21.59
C GLN A 10 -25.86 -20.58 21.54
N ILE A 11 -24.91 -19.65 21.39
CA ILE A 11 -23.47 -19.95 21.39
C ILE A 11 -23.06 -20.61 22.72
N SER A 12 -23.54 -20.09 23.86
CA SER A 12 -23.30 -20.70 25.18
C SER A 12 -23.87 -22.11 25.29
N LYS A 13 -25.04 -22.36 24.71
CA LYS A 13 -25.66 -23.70 24.71
C LYS A 13 -24.86 -24.70 23.88
N GLU A 14 -24.29 -24.26 22.76
CA GLU A 14 -23.44 -25.08 21.88
C GLU A 14 -22.03 -25.27 22.44
N ASN A 15 -21.59 -24.39 23.34
CA ASN A 15 -20.26 -24.41 23.97
C ASN A 15 -20.35 -24.48 25.50
N PRO A 16 -20.91 -25.57 26.08
CA PRO A 16 -21.13 -25.66 27.52
C PRO A 16 -19.80 -25.61 28.30
N GLY A 17 -19.78 -24.84 29.39
CA GLY A 17 -18.62 -24.71 30.29
C GLY A 17 -17.47 -23.84 29.75
N LYS A 18 -17.65 -23.22 28.58
CA LYS A 18 -16.69 -22.28 28.00
C LYS A 18 -17.10 -20.84 28.29
N ASP A 19 -16.16 -20.03 28.77
CA ASP A 19 -16.30 -18.57 28.80
C ASP A 19 -16.33 -18.04 27.37
N LEU A 20 -17.35 -17.27 26.99
CA LEU A 20 -17.46 -16.74 25.64
C LEU A 20 -16.36 -15.72 25.34
N ASP A 21 -15.84 -15.03 26.35
CA ASP A 21 -14.80 -14.04 26.15
C ASP A 21 -13.50 -14.65 25.62
N GLN A 22 -13.26 -15.94 25.88
CA GLN A 22 -12.08 -16.66 25.40
C GLN A 22 -12.04 -16.85 23.88
N PHE A 23 -13.18 -16.71 23.20
CA PHE A 23 -13.26 -16.83 21.75
C PHE A 23 -12.86 -15.54 21.04
N ASN A 24 -12.86 -14.40 21.75
CA ASN A 24 -12.46 -13.13 21.16
C ASN A 24 -10.97 -13.15 20.82
N HIS A 25 -10.64 -12.52 19.70
CA HIS A 25 -9.27 -12.35 19.26
C HIS A 25 -8.71 -11.05 19.83
N THR A 26 -7.39 -10.98 19.93
CA THR A 26 -6.70 -9.73 20.27
C THR A 26 -5.75 -9.38 19.14
N ILE A 27 -5.98 -8.23 18.52
CA ILE A 27 -5.13 -7.69 17.46
C ILE A 27 -4.12 -6.73 18.09
N ASP A 28 -2.85 -6.90 17.72
CA ASP A 28 -1.72 -6.10 18.22
C ASP A 28 -1.65 -6.01 19.77
N GLY A 29 -2.14 -7.04 20.46
CA GLY A 29 -2.17 -7.14 21.92
C GLY A 29 -3.09 -6.13 22.64
N GLN A 30 -3.77 -5.24 21.92
CA GLN A 30 -4.45 -4.07 22.49
C GLN A 30 -5.88 -3.88 21.99
N ILE A 31 -6.24 -4.49 20.86
CA ILE A 31 -7.55 -4.30 20.22
C ILE A 31 -8.34 -5.60 20.36
N LYS A 32 -9.43 -5.54 21.14
CA LYS A 32 -10.37 -6.68 21.28
C LYS A 32 -11.19 -6.81 20.00
N ASP A 33 -10.95 -7.90 19.30
CA ASP A 33 -11.66 -8.30 18.10
C ASP A 33 -12.76 -9.33 18.45
N LEU A 34 -13.97 -9.08 17.97
CA LEU A 34 -15.15 -9.86 18.35
C LEU A 34 -15.20 -11.16 17.55
N ALA A 35 -15.28 -12.30 18.24
CA ALA A 35 -15.54 -13.59 17.60
C ALA A 35 -16.91 -13.64 16.90
N PHE A 36 -17.84 -12.81 17.39
CA PHE A 36 -19.19 -12.67 16.87
C PHE A 36 -19.60 -11.19 16.95
N ALA A 37 -19.74 -10.56 15.79
CA ALA A 37 -20.24 -9.20 15.65
C ALA A 37 -21.75 -9.19 15.33
N HIS A 38 -22.46 -8.23 15.89
CA HIS A 38 -23.90 -8.06 15.73
C HIS A 38 -24.26 -6.61 15.41
N GLN A 39 -25.44 -6.37 14.85
CA GLN A 39 -25.94 -5.03 14.54
C GLN A 39 -25.87 -4.09 15.77
N GLU A 40 -26.24 -4.60 16.94
CA GLU A 40 -26.19 -3.88 18.22
C GLU A 40 -24.79 -3.37 18.59
N ASP A 41 -23.71 -3.96 18.05
CA ASP A 41 -22.32 -3.48 18.27
C ASP A 41 -22.02 -2.20 17.51
N ILE A 42 -22.74 -1.97 16.42
CA ILE A 42 -22.46 -0.88 15.49
C ILE A 42 -23.49 0.26 15.56
N GLU A 43 -24.56 0.13 16.34
CA GLU A 43 -25.64 1.13 16.45
C GLU A 43 -25.17 2.53 16.87
N SER A 44 -24.10 2.59 17.67
CA SER A 44 -23.52 3.86 18.15
C SER A 44 -22.38 4.38 17.28
N LEU A 45 -21.98 3.64 16.25
CA LEU A 45 -20.82 3.98 15.43
C LEU A 45 -21.20 5.00 14.34
N ASN A 46 -20.32 5.97 14.15
CA ASN A 46 -20.44 6.91 13.04
C ASN A 46 -19.72 6.33 11.82
N PHE A 47 -20.49 5.71 10.92
CA PHE A 47 -19.98 5.19 9.64
C PHE A 47 -19.67 6.36 8.71
N GLY A 48 -18.44 6.86 8.83
CA GLY A 48 -17.97 8.05 8.14
C GLY A 48 -16.74 7.77 7.29
N LEU A 49 -16.73 6.68 6.52
CA LEU A 49 -15.98 6.71 5.27
C LEU A 49 -16.85 7.49 4.28
N SER A 50 -16.73 8.82 4.28
CA SER A 50 -17.22 9.60 3.14
C SER A 50 -16.34 9.16 1.97
N THR A 51 -16.86 8.26 1.13
CA THR A 51 -16.13 7.78 -0.04
C THR A 51 -16.07 8.92 -1.05
N GLU A 52 -15.12 9.85 -0.87
CA GLU A 52 -14.57 10.65 -1.97
C GLU A 52 -13.92 9.74 -3.03
N GLN A 53 -13.72 8.47 -2.68
CA GLN A 53 -13.36 7.43 -3.63
C GLN A 53 -14.49 7.27 -4.66
N GLU A 54 -14.25 7.75 -5.87
CA GLU A 54 -15.17 7.66 -7.02
C GLU A 54 -15.10 6.29 -7.72
N SER A 55 -14.10 5.47 -7.39
CA SER A 55 -13.80 4.22 -8.09
C SER A 55 -13.13 3.18 -7.19
N ASN A 56 -13.47 1.91 -7.38
CA ASN A 56 -12.75 0.78 -6.77
C ASN A 56 -11.73 0.13 -7.72
N GLU A 57 -11.38 0.82 -8.81
CA GLU A 57 -10.28 0.42 -9.69
C GLU A 57 -8.94 0.55 -8.96
N TRP A 58 -8.06 -0.43 -9.17
CA TRP A 58 -6.68 -0.38 -8.71
C TRP A 58 -5.74 -0.64 -9.89
N ASN A 59 -4.52 -0.09 -9.82
CA ASN A 59 -3.45 -0.40 -10.74
C ASN A 59 -2.81 -1.74 -10.36
N ILE A 60 -2.64 -2.62 -11.35
CA ILE A 60 -1.86 -3.85 -11.23
C ILE A 60 -0.38 -3.50 -11.28
N GLY A 61 0.23 -3.38 -10.10
CA GLY A 61 1.62 -2.95 -9.95
C GLY A 61 2.59 -4.13 -9.93
N ILE A 62 3.80 -3.97 -10.47
CA ILE A 62 4.90 -4.94 -10.33
C ILE A 62 6.21 -4.21 -10.04
N GLN A 63 7.07 -4.78 -9.21
CA GLN A 63 8.31 -4.13 -8.79
C GLN A 63 9.54 -4.91 -9.24
N PHE A 64 10.50 -4.20 -9.83
CA PHE A 64 11.80 -4.71 -10.26
C PHE A 64 12.92 -4.07 -9.46
N GLN A 65 13.85 -4.89 -9.00
CA GLN A 65 15.14 -4.43 -8.50
C GLN A 65 16.08 -4.29 -9.69
N ILE A 66 16.68 -3.11 -9.80
CA ILE A 66 17.61 -2.77 -10.86
C ILE A 66 19.01 -2.69 -10.25
N GLU A 67 19.93 -3.48 -10.81
CA GLU A 67 21.33 -3.56 -10.39
C GLU A 67 22.27 -3.21 -11.55
N GLN A 68 23.52 -2.89 -11.22
CA GLN A 68 24.51 -2.46 -12.21
C GLN A 68 24.82 -3.52 -13.28
N GLN A 69 24.72 -4.80 -12.94
CA GLN A 69 24.96 -5.88 -13.91
C GLN A 69 23.77 -6.14 -14.85
N ASP A 70 22.62 -5.51 -14.62
CA ASP A 70 21.45 -5.71 -15.45
C ASP A 70 21.62 -5.02 -16.79
N THR A 71 21.42 -5.78 -17.86
CA THR A 71 21.64 -5.31 -19.25
C THR A 71 20.42 -5.50 -20.14
N SER A 72 19.37 -6.15 -19.64
CA SER A 72 18.16 -6.46 -20.42
C SER A 72 16.90 -5.95 -19.73
N SER A 73 16.06 -5.28 -20.52
CA SER A 73 14.72 -4.80 -20.14
C SER A 73 13.62 -5.83 -20.41
N GLU A 74 13.97 -7.01 -20.94
CA GLU A 74 13.01 -8.03 -21.41
C GLU A 74 11.97 -8.42 -20.35
N PRO A 75 12.30 -8.65 -19.06
CA PRO A 75 11.29 -8.95 -18.05
C PRO A 75 10.30 -7.82 -17.80
N ILE A 76 10.74 -6.57 -17.99
CA ILE A 76 9.89 -5.39 -17.81
C ILE A 76 8.89 -5.29 -18.97
N TYR A 77 9.35 -5.49 -20.21
CA TYR A 77 8.46 -5.57 -21.36
C TYR A 77 7.49 -6.73 -21.25
N TYR A 78 7.98 -7.90 -20.82
CA TYR A 78 7.13 -9.06 -20.60
C TYR A 78 5.99 -8.74 -19.61
N ALA A 79 6.29 -8.05 -18.50
CA ALA A 79 5.26 -7.63 -17.56
C ALA A 79 4.23 -6.67 -18.19
N LEU A 80 4.68 -5.68 -18.97
CA LEU A 80 3.80 -4.74 -19.68
C LEU A 80 2.90 -5.45 -20.71
N GLU A 81 3.47 -6.36 -21.50
CA GLU A 81 2.74 -7.18 -22.49
C GLU A 81 1.67 -8.07 -21.83
N HIS A 82 1.85 -8.41 -20.55
CA HIS A 82 0.92 -9.22 -19.76
C HIS A 82 0.05 -8.37 -18.80
N GLY A 83 -0.06 -7.06 -19.07
CA GLY A 83 -1.03 -6.19 -18.43
C GLY A 83 -0.63 -5.63 -17.07
N ALA A 84 0.67 -5.43 -16.83
CA ALA A 84 1.10 -4.55 -15.74
C ALA A 84 0.70 -3.10 -16.06
N GLU A 85 0.07 -2.43 -15.09
CA GLU A 85 -0.42 -1.04 -15.23
C GLU A 85 0.50 -0.04 -14.49
N HIS A 86 1.31 -0.51 -13.54
CA HIS A 86 2.23 0.31 -12.74
C HIS A 86 3.57 -0.40 -12.54
N LEU A 87 4.67 0.22 -12.95
CA LEU A 87 6.02 -0.30 -12.74
C LEU A 87 6.70 0.35 -11.54
N GLY A 88 7.24 -0.46 -10.64
CA GLY A 88 8.12 -0.03 -9.57
C GLY A 88 9.57 -0.38 -9.89
N PHE A 89 10.48 0.56 -9.67
CA PHE A 89 11.92 0.37 -9.81
C PHE A 89 12.58 0.60 -8.46
N PHE A 90 13.32 -0.38 -7.98
CA PHE A 90 14.07 -0.32 -6.74
C PHE A 90 15.57 -0.33 -7.01
N PHE A 91 16.26 0.61 -6.38
CA PHE A 91 17.69 0.83 -6.53
C PHE A 91 18.36 0.72 -5.16
N LYS A 92 19.08 -0.39 -4.96
CA LYS A 92 19.83 -0.66 -3.72
C LYS A 92 21.05 0.24 -3.56
N ASN A 93 21.83 0.40 -4.64
CA ASN A 93 23.02 1.26 -4.66
C ASN A 93 22.87 2.29 -5.76
N SER A 94 22.36 3.47 -5.41
CA SER A 94 22.08 4.48 -6.43
C SER A 94 23.25 5.42 -6.73
N SER A 95 24.38 5.37 -6.03
CA SER A 95 25.54 6.26 -6.29
C SER A 95 26.09 6.17 -7.72
N GLN A 96 25.76 5.10 -8.46
CA GLN A 96 26.11 4.91 -9.87
C GLN A 96 24.89 4.71 -10.78
N ILE A 97 23.69 5.06 -10.30
CA ILE A 97 22.42 4.77 -10.99
C ILE A 97 22.44 5.24 -12.44
N ILE A 98 22.97 6.44 -12.69
CA ILE A 98 23.07 7.06 -14.02
C ILE A 98 23.73 6.11 -15.04
N ASN A 99 24.71 5.31 -14.60
CA ASN A 99 25.47 4.39 -15.45
C ASN A 99 24.68 3.16 -15.91
N TYR A 100 23.56 2.83 -15.25
CA TYR A 100 22.78 1.64 -15.55
C TYR A 100 21.27 1.92 -15.70
N LEU A 101 20.87 3.20 -15.78
CA LEU A 101 19.51 3.60 -16.19
C LEU A 101 19.20 3.24 -17.66
N ASP A 102 20.20 2.89 -18.45
CA ASP A 102 20.00 2.53 -19.87
C ASP A 102 19.10 1.29 -20.05
N VAL A 103 19.00 0.43 -19.03
CA VAL A 103 18.09 -0.72 -19.03
C VAL A 103 16.62 -0.32 -18.95
N ILE A 104 16.30 0.86 -18.45
CA ILE A 104 14.92 1.38 -18.40
C ILE A 104 14.69 2.49 -19.43
N ASP A 105 15.75 3.02 -20.01
CA ASP A 105 15.73 4.06 -21.04
C ASP A 105 14.98 3.64 -22.32
N GLN A 106 14.82 2.34 -22.56
CA GLN A 106 14.08 1.80 -23.70
C GLN A 106 12.56 1.86 -23.48
N ILE A 107 12.10 2.14 -22.25
CA ILE A 107 10.69 2.14 -21.88
C ILE A 107 10.13 3.56 -22.01
N HIS A 108 8.94 3.70 -22.62
CA HIS A 108 8.22 4.97 -22.71
C HIS A 108 7.56 5.31 -21.36
N LEU A 109 8.35 5.83 -20.42
CA LEU A 109 7.94 6.10 -19.04
C LEU A 109 6.78 7.11 -18.93
N ASN A 110 6.58 7.96 -19.94
CA ASN A 110 5.47 8.92 -20.01
C ASN A 110 4.11 8.27 -20.34
N MET A 111 4.08 6.99 -20.70
CA MET A 111 2.85 6.26 -21.05
C MET A 111 2.38 5.31 -19.94
N ILE A 112 3.11 5.20 -18.83
CA ILE A 112 2.87 4.21 -17.78
C ILE A 112 3.06 4.84 -16.40
N HIS A 113 2.35 4.33 -15.40
CA HIS A 113 2.61 4.73 -14.02
C HIS A 113 3.93 4.16 -13.54
N THR A 114 4.77 5.00 -12.94
CA THR A 114 6.09 4.60 -12.43
C THR A 114 6.27 4.96 -10.96
N SER A 115 6.95 4.08 -10.23
CA SER A 115 7.34 4.26 -8.84
C SER A 115 8.84 4.04 -8.69
N TRP A 116 9.56 5.00 -8.12
CA TRP A 116 11.01 5.00 -8.03
C TRP A 116 11.44 4.94 -6.58
N ASN A 117 12.12 3.88 -6.16
CA ASN A 117 12.51 3.68 -4.77
C ASN A 117 14.04 3.58 -4.67
N PHE A 118 14.64 4.50 -3.94
CA PHE A 118 16.07 4.56 -3.73
C PHE A 118 16.38 4.25 -2.27
N GLU A 119 17.14 3.17 -2.01
CA GLU A 119 17.53 2.80 -0.65
C GLU A 119 18.54 3.80 -0.06
N GLN A 120 19.51 4.19 -0.88
CA GLN A 120 20.49 5.24 -0.59
C GLN A 120 20.65 6.07 -1.85
N LEU A 121 20.57 7.39 -1.75
CA LEU A 121 20.77 8.32 -2.86
C LEU A 121 21.59 9.51 -2.41
N GLU A 122 22.61 9.84 -3.18
CA GLU A 122 23.43 11.03 -2.96
C GLU A 122 22.81 12.22 -3.69
N ILE A 123 22.93 13.42 -3.11
CA ILE A 123 22.36 14.65 -3.69
C ILE A 123 22.89 14.94 -5.08
N GLN A 124 24.19 14.72 -5.31
CA GLN A 124 24.81 14.97 -6.61
C GLN A 124 24.20 14.07 -7.68
N THR A 125 23.99 12.80 -7.34
CA THR A 125 23.33 11.84 -8.22
C THR A 125 21.86 12.19 -8.48
N TRP A 126 21.17 12.79 -7.51
CA TRP A 126 19.79 13.24 -7.66
C TRP A 126 19.66 14.32 -8.75
N ASP A 127 20.52 15.34 -8.72
CA ASP A 127 20.51 16.41 -9.73
C ASP A 127 20.77 15.86 -11.14
N GLU A 128 21.72 14.95 -11.28
CA GLU A 128 22.01 14.27 -12.56
C GLU A 128 20.82 13.41 -13.03
N LEU A 129 20.13 12.74 -12.10
CA LEU A 129 18.96 11.92 -12.40
C LEU A 129 17.84 12.80 -12.96
N ILE A 130 17.49 13.89 -12.27
CA ILE A 130 16.45 14.81 -12.74
C ILE A 130 16.77 15.35 -14.13
N GLN A 131 18.00 15.80 -14.39
CA GLN A 131 18.41 16.27 -15.71
C GLN A 131 18.26 15.19 -16.80
N LYS A 132 18.59 13.92 -16.49
CA LYS A 132 18.41 12.80 -17.43
C LYS A 132 16.93 12.57 -17.75
N PHE A 133 16.03 12.61 -16.77
CA PHE A 133 14.58 12.43 -16.99
C PHE A 133 13.96 13.61 -17.76
N GLU A 134 14.33 14.84 -17.42
CA GLU A 134 13.86 16.05 -18.11
C GLU A 134 14.27 16.07 -19.58
N SER A 135 15.53 15.70 -19.89
CA SER A 135 16.03 15.63 -21.27
C SER A 135 15.21 14.69 -22.17
N ARG A 136 14.41 13.80 -21.56
CA ARG A 136 13.59 12.78 -22.22
C ARG A 136 12.10 13.08 -22.15
N ASN A 137 11.72 14.23 -21.57
CA ASN A 137 10.33 14.56 -21.29
C ASN A 137 9.60 13.45 -20.50
N ALA A 138 10.33 12.78 -19.60
CA ALA A 138 9.81 11.74 -18.72
C ALA A 138 9.49 12.35 -17.35
N THR A 139 8.34 11.99 -16.79
CA THR A 139 7.94 12.39 -15.44
C THR A 139 8.27 11.29 -14.45
N LEU A 140 8.73 11.69 -13.26
CA LEU A 140 8.83 10.78 -12.12
C LEU A 140 7.48 10.79 -11.39
N ASP A 141 6.57 9.92 -11.83
CA ASP A 141 5.18 9.87 -11.33
C ASP A 141 5.12 9.71 -9.79
N HIS A 142 5.88 8.75 -9.25
CA HIS A 142 5.96 8.51 -7.81
C HIS A 142 7.40 8.23 -7.40
N VAL A 143 7.90 8.93 -6.39
CA VAL A 143 9.24 8.68 -5.88
C VAL A 143 9.19 8.44 -4.38
N TYR A 144 9.74 7.31 -3.98
CA TYR A 144 9.76 6.82 -2.62
C TYR A 144 11.13 7.13 -2.05
N PHE A 145 11.15 8.09 -1.13
CA PHE A 145 12.23 8.19 -0.17
C PHE A 145 11.78 7.46 1.09
N PRO A 146 12.43 6.36 1.51
CA PRO A 146 12.12 5.73 2.79
C PRO A 146 12.51 6.68 3.93
N ILE A 147 11.54 7.49 4.39
CA ILE A 147 11.72 8.56 5.40
C ILE A 147 12.29 8.00 6.72
N ASN A 148 12.02 6.73 7.03
CA ASN A 148 12.42 6.11 8.29
C ASN A 148 13.94 5.85 8.43
N GLN A 149 14.73 5.96 7.37
CA GLN A 149 16.19 5.77 7.45
C GLN A 149 17.01 7.01 7.04
N ASN A 150 16.40 8.03 6.44
CA ASN A 150 17.14 9.15 5.85
C ASN A 150 16.38 10.49 5.89
N GLN A 151 15.79 10.87 7.03
CA GLN A 151 15.10 12.16 7.22
C GLN A 151 15.93 13.37 6.77
N ASN A 152 17.26 13.32 6.98
CA ASN A 152 18.17 14.37 6.55
C ASN A 152 18.21 14.52 5.02
N HIS A 153 18.21 13.41 4.28
CA HIS A 153 18.22 13.45 2.81
C HIS A 153 16.89 13.95 2.27
N PHE A 154 15.76 13.47 2.81
CA PHE A 154 14.44 13.97 2.47
C PHE A 154 14.35 15.50 2.69
N HIS A 155 14.79 15.99 3.85
CA HIS A 155 14.83 17.42 4.14
C HIS A 155 15.67 18.20 3.12
N GLN A 156 16.85 17.69 2.75
CA GLN A 156 17.73 18.34 1.79
C GLN A 156 17.12 18.38 0.37
N VAL A 157 16.54 17.27 -0.10
CA VAL A 157 15.83 17.22 -1.39
C VAL A 157 14.66 18.20 -1.42
N MET A 158 13.87 18.26 -0.33
CA MET A 158 12.74 19.19 -0.22
C MET A 158 13.18 20.66 -0.16
N MET A 159 14.35 20.96 0.42
CA MET A 159 14.92 22.31 0.43
C MET A 159 15.42 22.73 -0.95
N GLN A 160 16.14 21.87 -1.67
CA GLN A 160 16.58 22.15 -3.05
C GLN A 160 15.40 22.36 -4.01
N ARG A 161 14.29 21.64 -3.79
CA ARG A 161 13.06 21.83 -4.57
C ARG A 161 12.52 23.26 -4.49
N LYS A 162 12.48 23.87 -3.30
CA LYS A 162 11.94 25.24 -3.13
C LYS A 162 12.69 26.27 -3.98
N ASP A 163 13.96 26.03 -4.24
CA ASP A 163 14.82 26.95 -4.98
C ASP A 163 14.82 26.70 -6.50
N ASN A 164 14.24 25.58 -6.97
CA ASN A 164 14.32 25.17 -8.36
C ASN A 164 12.91 25.00 -8.98
N SER A 165 12.51 25.98 -9.80
CA SER A 165 11.22 26.00 -10.51
C SER A 165 11.03 24.88 -11.53
N MET A 166 12.03 24.03 -11.75
CA MET A 166 11.98 22.91 -12.70
C MET A 166 11.40 21.62 -12.11
N PHE A 167 11.20 21.54 -10.79
CA PHE A 167 10.56 20.39 -10.14
C PHE A 167 9.06 20.30 -10.48
N GLN A 168 8.71 19.54 -11.52
CA GLN A 168 7.31 19.18 -11.80
C GLN A 168 6.86 18.08 -10.82
N SER A 169 5.88 18.41 -9.96
CA SER A 169 5.10 17.56 -9.05
C SER A 169 5.78 16.29 -8.51
N PHE A 170 6.14 16.29 -7.22
CA PHE A 170 6.72 15.13 -6.55
C PHE A 170 5.69 14.49 -5.61
N ASN A 171 5.33 13.24 -5.87
CA ASN A 171 4.44 12.51 -4.96
C ASN A 171 5.24 11.88 -3.83
N ARG A 172 5.05 12.41 -2.62
CA ARG A 172 5.69 11.92 -1.40
C ARG A 172 5.13 10.57 -1.01
N ALA A 173 6.00 9.62 -0.67
CA ALA A 173 5.56 8.31 -0.21
C ALA A 173 5.96 8.01 1.24
N TYR A 174 5.02 7.45 1.99
CA TYR A 174 5.21 7.00 3.38
C TYR A 174 4.96 5.50 3.48
N THR A 175 5.92 4.75 4.02
CA THR A 175 5.76 3.31 4.23
C THR A 175 5.19 3.04 5.62
N PHE A 176 4.06 2.33 5.66
CA PHE A 176 3.48 1.78 6.87
C PHE A 176 3.92 0.31 6.99
N PRO A 177 4.55 -0.08 8.11
CA PRO A 177 4.94 -1.46 8.35
C PRO A 177 3.71 -2.36 8.56
N LEU A 178 3.93 -3.66 8.78
CA LEU A 178 2.87 -4.55 9.25
C LEU A 178 2.11 -3.91 10.41
N PHE A 179 0.80 -4.14 10.45
CA PHE A 179 -0.08 -3.47 11.38
C PHE A 179 0.43 -3.61 12.83
N ASN A 180 0.89 -2.47 13.34
CA ASN A 180 1.25 -2.24 14.72
C ASN A 180 0.87 -0.81 15.04
N ILE A 181 0.04 -0.63 16.08
CA ILE A 181 -0.60 0.65 16.34
C ILE A 181 0.41 1.75 16.69
N LEU A 182 1.49 1.38 17.40
CA LEU A 182 2.50 2.34 17.86
C LEU A 182 3.37 2.80 16.69
N GLU A 183 3.80 1.88 15.83
CA GLU A 183 4.57 2.21 14.63
C GLU A 183 3.75 3.04 13.65
N TRP A 184 2.47 2.69 13.44
CA TRP A 184 1.58 3.48 12.58
C TRP A 184 1.36 4.89 13.11
N LYS A 185 1.17 5.06 14.44
CA LYS A 185 1.10 6.39 15.07
C LYS A 185 2.37 7.20 14.83
N LEU A 186 3.54 6.59 14.92
CA LEU A 186 4.81 7.26 14.65
C LEU A 186 4.90 7.74 13.19
N VAL A 187 4.52 6.89 12.23
CA VAL A 187 4.49 7.27 10.81
C VAL A 187 3.50 8.41 10.55
N LEU A 188 2.31 8.36 11.15
CA LEU A 188 1.31 9.43 11.02
C LEU A 188 1.77 10.75 11.64
N LYS A 189 2.51 10.70 12.76
CA LYS A 189 3.13 11.88 13.35
C LYS A 189 4.18 12.48 12.41
N ASN A 190 5.09 11.65 11.89
CA ASN A 190 6.12 12.09 10.93
C ASN A 190 5.48 12.71 9.68
N LEU A 191 4.43 12.08 9.14
CA LEU A 191 3.65 12.62 8.03
C LEU A 191 3.09 14.02 8.38
N SER A 192 2.49 14.18 9.55
CA SER A 192 1.95 15.47 9.98
C SER A 192 3.05 16.53 10.11
N ASP A 193 4.18 16.19 10.72
CA ASP A 193 5.31 17.10 10.92
C ASP A 193 5.92 17.52 9.57
N ASP A 194 6.10 16.57 8.64
CA ASP A 194 6.61 16.83 7.30
C ASP A 194 5.67 17.70 6.47
N LEU A 195 4.36 17.47 6.55
CA LEU A 195 3.37 18.29 5.83
C LEU A 195 3.31 19.73 6.38
N ASN A 196 3.60 19.91 7.67
CA ASN A 196 3.70 21.23 8.28
C ASN A 196 4.96 21.99 7.84
N LEU A 197 6.11 21.30 7.77
CA LEU A 197 7.38 21.88 7.32
C LEU A 197 7.38 22.13 5.80
N TYR A 198 6.76 21.21 5.07
CA TYR A 198 6.71 21.19 3.62
C TYR A 198 5.26 21.00 3.14
N PRO A 199 4.46 22.08 3.08
CA PRO A 199 3.12 22.03 2.53
C PRO A 199 3.12 21.52 1.09
N LEU A 200 2.07 20.78 0.71
CA LEU A 200 1.88 20.34 -0.68
C LEU A 200 1.62 21.53 -1.60
N GLU A 201 2.21 21.50 -2.78
CA GLU A 201 1.88 22.42 -3.87
C GLU A 201 0.67 21.91 -4.67
N LYS A 202 0.18 22.74 -5.61
CA LYS A 202 -1.00 22.42 -6.42
C LYS A 202 -0.75 21.16 -7.26
N ASN A 203 -1.67 20.19 -7.17
CA ASN A 203 -1.66 18.87 -7.83
C ASN A 203 -0.77 17.79 -7.18
N GLU A 204 -0.10 18.08 -6.07
CA GLU A 204 0.65 17.05 -5.36
C GLU A 204 -0.24 16.15 -4.52
N MET A 205 0.16 14.89 -4.43
CA MET A 205 -0.50 13.88 -3.60
C MET A 205 0.51 13.16 -2.71
N VAL A 206 -0.02 12.48 -1.70
CA VAL A 206 0.77 11.63 -0.81
C VAL A 206 0.44 10.18 -1.10
N SER A 207 1.44 9.41 -1.49
CA SER A 207 1.36 7.96 -1.58
C SER A 207 1.62 7.33 -0.21
N ILE A 208 0.86 6.30 0.12
CA ILE A 208 1.02 5.50 1.32
C ILE A 208 1.24 4.07 0.87
N ASP A 209 2.38 3.49 1.24
CA ASP A 209 2.75 2.12 0.93
C ASP A 209 2.59 1.25 2.17
N MET A 210 1.62 0.34 2.16
CA MET A 210 1.29 -0.50 3.29
C MET A 210 1.86 -1.90 3.11
N ILE A 211 2.68 -2.34 4.06
CA ILE A 211 3.17 -3.71 4.13
C ILE A 211 2.10 -4.59 4.78
N LEU A 212 1.67 -5.62 4.05
CA LEU A 212 0.58 -6.50 4.45
C LEU A 212 1.06 -7.85 4.95
N GLY A 213 0.33 -8.34 5.97
CA GLY A 213 0.49 -9.68 6.51
C GLY A 213 -0.39 -10.71 5.81
N ASN A 214 -0.61 -11.85 6.49
CA ASN A 214 -1.54 -12.91 6.07
C ASN A 214 -2.89 -12.84 6.80
N ASP A 215 -3.11 -11.87 7.68
CA ASP A 215 -4.38 -11.67 8.36
C ASP A 215 -5.33 -10.87 7.46
N PHE A 216 -6.26 -11.59 6.83
CA PHE A 216 -7.24 -11.05 5.91
C PHE A 216 -8.14 -9.98 6.54
N LEU A 217 -8.64 -10.24 7.75
CA LEU A 217 -9.63 -9.39 8.41
C LEU A 217 -8.99 -8.12 8.95
N THR A 218 -7.86 -8.26 9.65
CA THR A 218 -7.09 -7.12 10.17
C THR A 218 -6.58 -6.24 9.03
N THR A 219 -6.18 -6.81 7.90
CA THR A 219 -5.74 -6.04 6.72
C THR A 219 -6.84 -5.12 6.21
N ILE A 220 -8.05 -5.66 5.98
CA ILE A 220 -9.17 -4.85 5.46
C ILE A 220 -9.53 -3.74 6.46
N ALA A 221 -9.73 -4.09 7.73
CA ALA A 221 -10.13 -3.13 8.74
C ALA A 221 -9.07 -2.05 9.01
N SER A 222 -7.79 -2.42 9.01
CA SER A 222 -6.70 -1.46 9.24
C SER A 222 -6.51 -0.46 8.09
N ILE A 223 -6.63 -0.90 6.83
CA ILE A 223 -6.62 0.00 5.66
C ILE A 223 -7.82 0.96 5.72
N ARG A 224 -9.02 0.45 6.02
CA ARG A 224 -10.23 1.26 6.17
C ARG A 224 -10.09 2.28 7.30
N ALA A 225 -9.54 1.87 8.44
CA ALA A 225 -9.31 2.76 9.57
C ALA A 225 -8.29 3.86 9.25
N LEU A 226 -7.23 3.52 8.50
CA LEU A 226 -6.25 4.49 8.03
C LEU A 226 -6.87 5.49 7.07
N LYS A 227 -7.67 5.06 6.09
CA LYS A 227 -8.42 5.95 5.19
C LYS A 227 -9.27 6.93 5.98
N LYS A 228 -10.05 6.43 6.94
CA LYS A 228 -10.89 7.24 7.83
C LYS A 228 -10.05 8.25 8.63
N TYR A 229 -8.91 7.83 9.18
CA TYR A 229 -7.97 8.72 9.88
C TYR A 229 -7.50 9.85 8.96
N LEU A 230 -6.98 9.52 7.78
CA LEU A 230 -6.44 10.50 6.84
C LEU A 230 -7.49 11.51 6.38
N GLN A 231 -8.69 11.05 6.04
CA GLN A 231 -9.81 11.92 5.67
C GLN A 231 -10.22 12.84 6.82
N SER A 232 -10.24 12.33 8.06
CA SER A 232 -10.62 13.12 9.22
C SER A 232 -9.60 14.21 9.55
N LYS A 233 -8.30 13.92 9.40
CA LYS A 233 -7.19 14.79 9.82
C LYS A 233 -6.70 15.72 8.70
N PHE A 234 -6.76 15.28 7.45
CA PHE A 234 -6.12 15.93 6.28
C PHE A 234 -7.11 16.14 5.13
N LYS A 235 -8.20 16.87 5.37
CA LYS A 235 -9.34 17.04 4.43
C LYS A 235 -8.99 17.58 3.04
N SER A 236 -7.89 18.32 2.88
CA SER A 236 -7.49 18.94 1.62
C SER A 236 -6.39 18.18 0.88
N ILE A 237 -6.01 16.99 1.36
CA ILE A 237 -4.90 16.21 0.83
C ILE A 237 -5.44 14.94 0.20
N HIS A 238 -5.08 14.72 -1.06
CA HIS A 238 -5.37 13.46 -1.73
C HIS A 238 -4.31 12.41 -1.36
N PHE A 239 -4.76 11.28 -0.82
CA PHE A 239 -3.90 10.14 -0.50
C PHE A 239 -4.14 8.98 -1.47
N ARG A 240 -3.06 8.42 -2.00
CA ARG A 240 -3.07 7.15 -2.73
C ARG A 240 -2.54 6.05 -1.84
N ILE A 241 -3.39 5.11 -1.46
CA ILE A 241 -2.96 3.96 -0.66
C ILE A 241 -2.60 2.81 -1.60
N GLN A 242 -1.44 2.23 -1.39
CA GLN A 242 -0.91 1.10 -2.13
C GLN A 242 -0.53 0.00 -1.15
N THR A 243 -0.56 -1.24 -1.60
CA THR A 243 -0.24 -2.39 -0.75
C THR A 243 0.79 -3.29 -1.39
N ARG A 244 1.65 -3.85 -0.54
CA ARG A 244 2.60 -4.90 -0.91
C ARG A 244 2.69 -5.95 0.17
N LEU A 245 3.02 -7.17 -0.23
CA LEU A 245 3.19 -8.28 0.72
C LEU A 245 4.49 -8.11 1.51
N ASP A 246 4.46 -8.47 2.80
CA ASP A 246 5.67 -8.56 3.61
C ASP A 246 6.63 -9.62 3.05
N GLU A 247 7.90 -9.25 2.89
CA GLU A 247 8.94 -10.13 2.36
C GLU A 247 9.17 -11.39 3.19
N ARG A 248 8.85 -11.35 4.50
CA ARG A 248 8.94 -12.52 5.40
C ARG A 248 7.89 -13.57 5.09
N LEU A 249 6.82 -13.20 4.38
CA LEU A 249 5.80 -14.14 3.91
C LEU A 249 6.15 -14.78 2.56
N TRP A 250 7.28 -14.39 1.96
CA TRP A 250 7.77 -15.07 0.78
C TRP A 250 8.02 -16.54 1.08
N ASN A 251 7.58 -17.40 0.16
CA ASN A 251 7.78 -18.83 0.23
C ASN A 251 8.51 -19.34 -1.02
N GLN A 252 9.48 -20.24 -0.81
CA GLN A 252 10.16 -20.93 -1.91
C GLN A 252 9.20 -21.81 -2.73
N ASP A 253 8.20 -22.40 -2.07
CA ASP A 253 7.14 -23.14 -2.75
C ASP A 253 6.22 -22.17 -3.50
N HIS A 254 6.22 -22.29 -4.83
CA HIS A 254 5.49 -21.40 -5.72
C HIS A 254 3.97 -21.41 -5.46
N HIS A 255 3.40 -22.57 -5.14
CA HIS A 255 1.95 -22.69 -4.93
C HIS A 255 1.50 -22.01 -3.64
N THR A 256 2.25 -22.22 -2.56
CA THR A 256 2.02 -21.54 -1.28
C THR A 256 2.15 -20.03 -1.45
N HIS A 257 3.16 -19.59 -2.21
CA HIS A 257 3.36 -18.18 -2.51
C HIS A 257 2.16 -17.56 -3.26
N LEU A 258 1.65 -18.26 -4.28
CA LEU A 258 0.46 -17.80 -5.01
C LEU A 258 -0.77 -17.72 -4.13
N MET A 259 -0.97 -18.66 -3.19
CA MET A 259 -2.08 -18.58 -2.23
C MET A 259 -1.99 -17.32 -1.35
N ILE A 260 -0.81 -17.07 -0.77
CA ILE A 260 -0.60 -15.90 0.09
C ILE A 260 -0.79 -14.60 -0.69
N SER A 261 -0.23 -14.53 -1.90
CA SER A 261 -0.38 -13.37 -2.79
C SER A 261 -1.84 -13.14 -3.20
N SER A 262 -2.60 -14.22 -3.45
CA SER A 262 -4.02 -14.15 -3.76
C SER A 262 -4.84 -13.63 -2.58
N LEU A 263 -4.57 -14.12 -1.37
CA LEU A 263 -5.26 -13.67 -0.16
C LEU A 263 -5.00 -12.18 0.12
N SER A 264 -3.75 -11.74 -0.02
CA SER A 264 -3.35 -10.34 0.17
C SER A 264 -3.95 -9.42 -0.90
N SER A 265 -3.97 -9.85 -2.16
CA SER A 265 -4.62 -9.11 -3.26
C SER A 265 -6.14 -9.01 -3.08
N LEU A 266 -6.77 -10.08 -2.58
CA LEU A 266 -8.19 -10.09 -2.24
C LEU A 266 -8.50 -9.09 -1.11
N ALA A 267 -7.72 -9.12 -0.03
CA ALA A 267 -7.90 -8.18 1.08
C ALA A 267 -7.72 -6.71 0.62
N SER A 268 -6.68 -6.48 -0.20
CA SER A 268 -6.37 -5.15 -0.74
C SER A 268 -7.47 -4.61 -1.66
N SER A 269 -8.01 -5.45 -2.55
CA SER A 269 -9.09 -5.06 -3.46
C SER A 269 -10.40 -4.77 -2.71
N ILE A 270 -10.73 -5.55 -1.68
CA ILE A 270 -11.89 -5.29 -0.81
C ILE A 270 -11.72 -3.98 -0.02
N ALA A 271 -10.50 -3.69 0.44
CA ALA A 271 -10.20 -2.44 1.12
C ALA A 271 -10.15 -1.21 0.18
N GLY A 272 -10.22 -1.42 -1.14
CA GLY A 272 -10.30 -0.41 -2.18
C GLY A 272 -9.03 0.42 -2.36
N VAL A 273 -7.87 -0.21 -2.38
CA VAL A 273 -6.58 0.48 -2.56
C VAL A 273 -6.35 0.94 -4.01
N SER A 274 -5.44 1.89 -4.22
CA SER A 274 -5.15 2.47 -5.54
C SER A 274 -4.16 1.65 -6.39
N THR A 275 -3.23 0.92 -5.76
CA THR A 275 -2.29 0.02 -6.43
C THR A 275 -2.07 -1.20 -5.55
N ILE A 276 -2.06 -2.38 -6.15
CA ILE A 276 -1.66 -3.62 -5.49
C ILE A 276 -0.36 -4.09 -6.16
N TRP A 277 0.71 -4.20 -5.39
CA TRP A 277 2.00 -4.66 -5.90
C TRP A 277 2.06 -6.20 -5.96
N CYS A 278 2.01 -6.75 -7.17
CA CYS A 278 2.33 -8.14 -7.53
C CYS A 278 3.80 -8.42 -7.25
N SER A 279 4.18 -8.75 -6.02
CA SER A 279 5.53 -9.24 -5.79
C SER A 279 5.58 -10.37 -4.78
N GLY A 280 6.46 -11.33 -5.06
CA GLY A 280 6.67 -12.47 -4.18
C GLY A 280 7.77 -12.26 -3.16
N ALA A 281 8.89 -11.67 -3.57
CA ALA A 281 9.84 -11.03 -2.67
C ALA A 281 9.54 -9.53 -2.65
N ARG A 282 10.29 -8.72 -1.90
CA ARG A 282 10.12 -7.25 -1.98
C ARG A 282 10.24 -6.71 -3.42
N PHE A 283 11.04 -7.37 -4.26
CA PHE A 283 11.29 -7.02 -5.66
C PHE A 283 11.55 -8.26 -6.53
N LEU A 284 11.30 -8.19 -7.84
CA LEU A 284 11.78 -9.16 -8.81
C LEU A 284 13.13 -8.73 -9.37
N THR A 285 14.05 -9.68 -9.56
CA THR A 285 15.27 -9.40 -10.33
C THR A 285 14.98 -9.44 -11.82
N LEU A 286 15.81 -8.80 -12.64
CA LEU A 286 15.72 -8.89 -14.11
C LEU A 286 16.13 -10.26 -14.68
N ASN A 287 16.34 -11.25 -13.81
CA ASN A 287 16.52 -12.66 -14.16
C ASN A 287 15.32 -13.52 -13.72
N ALA A 288 14.21 -12.90 -13.33
CA ALA A 288 13.00 -13.62 -12.91
C ALA A 288 12.38 -14.42 -14.07
N ASP A 289 11.91 -15.63 -13.77
CA ASP A 289 11.19 -16.47 -14.72
C ASP A 289 9.90 -15.76 -15.19
N PRO A 290 9.70 -15.57 -16.52
CA PRO A 290 8.50 -14.97 -17.07
C PRO A 290 7.20 -15.62 -16.58
N SER A 291 7.21 -16.94 -16.35
CA SER A 291 6.05 -17.67 -15.84
C SER A 291 5.61 -17.15 -14.47
N LYS A 292 6.56 -16.74 -13.61
CA LYS A 292 6.27 -16.18 -12.29
C LYS A 292 5.67 -14.78 -12.39
N ILE A 293 6.21 -13.94 -13.27
CA ILE A 293 5.67 -12.61 -13.57
C ILE A 293 4.20 -12.73 -13.99
N ARG A 294 3.95 -13.60 -14.98
CA ARG A 294 2.60 -13.85 -15.50
C ARG A 294 1.65 -14.33 -14.41
N ASN A 295 2.04 -15.33 -13.62
CA ASN A 295 1.16 -15.89 -12.59
C ASN A 295 0.80 -14.84 -11.53
N LEU A 296 1.74 -13.97 -11.14
CA LEU A 296 1.48 -12.90 -10.19
C LEU A 296 0.50 -11.85 -10.75
N LEU A 297 0.68 -11.41 -12.00
CA LEU A 297 -0.23 -10.47 -12.66
C LEU A 297 -1.64 -11.07 -12.83
N HIS A 298 -1.71 -12.34 -13.21
CA HIS A 298 -2.98 -13.03 -13.47
C HIS A 298 -3.88 -13.12 -12.24
N VAL A 299 -3.32 -13.24 -11.02
CA VAL A 299 -4.12 -13.22 -9.79
C VAL A 299 -4.98 -11.95 -9.73
N GLN A 300 -4.38 -10.79 -9.98
CA GLN A 300 -5.11 -9.53 -9.95
C GLN A 300 -6.09 -9.38 -11.13
N HIS A 301 -5.69 -9.83 -12.32
CA HIS A 301 -6.59 -9.86 -13.48
C HIS A 301 -7.84 -10.70 -13.23
N ILE A 302 -7.73 -11.86 -12.57
CA ILE A 302 -8.88 -12.69 -12.20
C ILE A 302 -9.77 -11.94 -11.20
N LEU A 303 -9.19 -11.30 -10.19
CA LEU A 303 -9.95 -10.51 -9.20
C LEU A 303 -10.71 -9.34 -9.85
N LYS A 304 -10.10 -8.69 -10.84
CA LYS A 304 -10.66 -7.52 -11.55
C LYS A 304 -11.69 -7.92 -12.61
N ASN A 305 -11.33 -8.86 -13.48
CA ASN A 305 -12.07 -9.17 -14.71
C ASN A 305 -13.03 -10.35 -14.60
N GLU A 306 -12.80 -11.29 -13.68
CA GLU A 306 -13.67 -12.46 -13.49
C GLU A 306 -14.47 -12.39 -12.18
N SER A 307 -13.85 -11.86 -11.12
CA SER A 307 -14.52 -11.68 -9.82
C SER A 307 -15.18 -10.31 -9.66
N PHE A 308 -14.90 -9.37 -10.56
CA PHE A 308 -15.52 -8.04 -10.62
C PHE A 308 -15.40 -7.22 -9.32
N LEU A 309 -14.32 -7.42 -8.56
CA LEU A 309 -14.14 -6.76 -7.25
C LEU A 309 -13.94 -5.24 -7.37
N ASN A 310 -13.62 -4.73 -8.56
CA ASN A 310 -13.54 -3.31 -8.87
C ASN A 310 -14.91 -2.62 -9.09
N ARG A 311 -16.01 -3.37 -9.16
CA ARG A 311 -17.34 -2.81 -9.51
C ARG A 311 -18.09 -2.17 -8.35
N VAL A 312 -17.79 -2.56 -7.12
CA VAL A 312 -18.45 -2.04 -5.91
C VAL A 312 -17.39 -1.36 -5.06
N ILE A 313 -17.66 -0.12 -4.66
CA ILE A 313 -16.81 0.65 -3.75
C ILE A 313 -17.09 0.19 -2.32
N ASP A 314 -16.02 -0.12 -1.59
CA ASP A 314 -16.06 -0.63 -0.21
C ASP A 314 -17.08 -1.78 -0.01
N PRO A 315 -16.89 -2.95 -0.67
CA PRO A 315 -17.83 -4.06 -0.56
C PRO A 315 -17.95 -4.63 0.87
N GLY A 316 -17.02 -4.29 1.77
CA GLY A 316 -17.11 -4.64 3.19
C GLY A 316 -18.03 -3.71 4.00
N ALA A 317 -18.53 -2.62 3.42
CA ALA A 317 -19.36 -1.64 4.12
C ALA A 317 -20.63 -2.28 4.69
N GLY A 318 -20.98 -1.92 5.93
CA GLY A 318 -22.15 -2.46 6.63
C GLY A 318 -21.95 -3.85 7.26
N SER A 319 -20.80 -4.49 7.04
CA SER A 319 -20.42 -5.68 7.82
C SER A 319 -20.23 -5.29 9.29
N TYR A 320 -21.01 -5.89 10.20
CA TYR A 320 -20.92 -5.62 11.63
C TYR A 320 -19.49 -5.78 12.17
N TYR A 321 -18.78 -6.78 11.63
CA TYR A 321 -17.41 -7.06 12.00
C TYR A 321 -16.44 -6.00 11.48
N PHE A 322 -16.49 -5.67 10.17
CA PHE A 322 -15.55 -4.70 9.62
C PHE A 322 -15.78 -3.29 10.15
N GLU A 323 -17.04 -2.88 10.36
CA GLU A 323 -17.34 -1.57 10.92
C GLU A 323 -16.85 -1.44 12.38
N ASP A 324 -17.12 -2.44 13.23
CA ASP A 324 -16.65 -2.47 14.62
C ASP A 324 -15.12 -2.45 14.71
N LEU A 325 -14.45 -3.34 13.97
CA LEU A 325 -12.99 -3.43 14.01
C LEU A 325 -12.32 -2.19 13.41
N THR A 326 -12.86 -1.66 12.31
CA THR A 326 -12.38 -0.40 11.70
C THR A 326 -12.48 0.75 12.69
N GLU A 327 -13.60 0.87 13.40
CA GLU A 327 -13.76 1.94 14.39
C GLU A 327 -12.78 1.80 15.55
N LYS A 328 -12.62 0.59 16.10
CA LYS A 328 -11.67 0.35 17.19
C LYS A 328 -10.24 0.72 16.80
N ILE A 329 -9.80 0.33 15.60
CA ILE A 329 -8.48 0.71 15.09
C ILE A 329 -8.40 2.23 14.89
N PHE A 330 -9.42 2.85 14.28
CA PHE A 330 -9.47 4.29 14.04
C PHE A 330 -9.36 5.09 15.35
N LEU A 331 -10.16 4.75 16.36
CA LEU A 331 -10.11 5.39 17.68
C LEU A 331 -8.74 5.23 18.30
N LYS A 332 -8.14 4.03 18.20
CA LYS A 332 -6.77 3.82 18.68
C LYS A 332 -5.75 4.69 17.96
N LEU A 333 -5.84 4.88 16.66
CA LEU A 333 -4.98 5.81 15.91
C LEU A 333 -5.22 7.27 16.33
N TYR A 334 -6.46 7.63 16.67
CA TYR A 334 -6.87 9.00 17.03
C TYR A 334 -6.54 9.38 18.48
N GLU A 335 -6.33 8.41 19.38
CA GLU A 335 -5.84 8.61 20.77
C GLU A 335 -4.37 9.14 20.80
N LEU A 336 -4.08 10.23 20.10
CA LEU A 336 -2.77 10.92 20.08
C LEU A 336 -2.84 12.26 20.83
#